data_AF-A0A453HTF4-F1
#
_entry.id   AF-A0A453HTF4-F1
#
_cell.length_a   1.000
_cell.length_b   1.000
_cell.length_c   1.000
_cell.angle_alpha   90.00
_cell.angle_beta   90.00
_cell.angle_gamma   90.00
#
_symmetry.space_group_name_H-M   'P 1'
#
loop_
_entity.id
_entity.type
_entity.pdbx_description
1 polymer ?
#
loop_
_entity_poly.entity_id
_entity_poly.type
_entity_poly.pdbx_seq_one_letter_code
_entity_poly.pdbx_strand_id
1 'polypeptide(L)'
;MCATFEERTREYQTAMEDQKRLNDALQMELTELKAHTESSLNVIKKFYEVRSRECECPSNITFEEKCSILLDDSADSWSFNLDGETSTSKYIASLEQENESLKAKISKLQSNLRMSFEIEQHLQRNVRTLEKKQALNDDLMRDGLSALQKVYTHQRAEIMKILEEESLLLSTAVNEIQDKLTQICINAEIIGNPVEKMQCCDSSCKDVHVTMDIGPETIPKGDVPTGYSTTFDDSKALAQTLQEKMEALMLFSQEQERYLLEKQKNQAIIEDLQKNLSQVKDEKVKVLMELAKLKEAYLLKCSSTANDGHGIVDTPKITSGHDQQGMLKTILNRTSLRQWIKKENNTGHESSRGNDQTVCRGCSVDLSRMKVENATLLESVATMEHLTSLVHRLHRVLMKVYDDVKSGCSLESSYEALSSLITEANLMRTALGVVLPVSWSGDSSGGITSGSPKSSKSEKADPLGSASMEMLELLILAADILRESFMFKK
;
A
#
# COMPACT_ATOMS: atom_id res chain seq x y z
N MET A 1 -52.66 51.76 76.74
CA MET A 1 -51.37 51.51 77.43
C MET A 1 -50.69 50.22 76.97
N CYS A 2 -51.39 49.10 76.79
CA CYS A 2 -50.76 47.85 76.28
C CYS A 2 -50.29 47.94 74.82
N ALA A 3 -51.11 48.48 73.91
CA ALA A 3 -50.75 48.57 72.47
C ALA A 3 -49.45 49.36 72.20
N THR A 4 -49.20 50.42 72.96
CA THR A 4 -48.00 51.27 72.83
C THR A 4 -46.72 50.60 73.36
N PHE A 5 -46.84 49.62 74.25
CA PHE A 5 -45.71 48.87 74.78
C PHE A 5 -45.29 47.74 73.83
N GLU A 6 -46.27 47.06 73.23
CA GLU A 6 -46.04 46.05 72.19
C GLU A 6 -45.40 46.65 70.94
N GLU A 7 -45.85 47.83 70.52
CA GLU A 7 -45.28 48.57 69.39
C GLU A 7 -43.81 48.96 69.64
N ARG A 8 -43.51 49.51 70.82
CA ARG A 8 -42.13 49.87 71.21
C ARG A 8 -41.22 48.64 71.33
N THR A 9 -41.76 47.52 71.82
CA THR A 9 -41.02 46.24 71.89
C THR A 9 -40.69 45.74 70.48
N ARG A 10 -41.63 45.85 69.54
CA ARG A 10 -41.42 45.49 68.14
C ARG A 10 -40.38 46.39 67.47
N GLU A 11 -40.42 47.70 67.72
CA GLU A 11 -39.40 48.64 67.23
C GLU A 11 -37.99 48.32 67.74
N TYR A 12 -37.84 48.02 69.04
CA TYR A 12 -36.55 47.60 69.60
C TYR A 12 -36.08 46.27 69.03
N GLN A 13 -36.99 45.34 68.79
CA GLN A 13 -36.68 44.07 68.13
C GLN A 13 -36.14 44.31 66.71
N THR A 14 -36.83 45.14 65.93
CA THR A 14 -36.39 45.52 64.58
C THR A 14 -35.03 46.22 64.59
N ALA A 15 -34.82 47.19 65.50
CA ALA A 15 -33.53 47.89 65.62
C ALA A 15 -32.39 46.95 66.04
N MET A 16 -32.66 45.99 66.92
CA MET A 16 -31.69 44.95 67.30
C MET A 16 -31.36 44.04 66.12
N GLU A 17 -32.36 43.64 65.33
CA GLU A 17 -32.17 42.85 64.11
C GLU A 17 -31.39 43.62 63.04
N ASP A 18 -31.65 44.92 62.88
CA ASP A 18 -30.91 45.81 61.97
C ASP A 18 -29.45 45.95 62.39
N GLN A 19 -29.19 46.19 63.69
CA GLN A 19 -27.85 46.28 64.23
C GLN A 19 -27.08 44.97 64.09
N LYS A 20 -27.75 43.83 64.28
CA LYS A 20 -27.17 42.50 64.07
C LYS A 20 -26.79 42.32 62.60
N ARG A 21 -27.69 42.66 61.66
CA ARG A 21 -27.41 42.60 60.23
C ARG A 21 -26.21 43.49 59.83
N LEU A 22 -26.12 44.70 60.38
CA LEU A 22 -24.99 45.59 60.13
C LEU A 22 -23.68 45.03 60.68
N ASN A 23 -23.71 44.45 61.87
CA ASN A 23 -22.53 43.82 62.47
C ASN A 23 -22.07 42.60 61.67
N ASP A 24 -23.01 41.75 61.25
CA ASP A 24 -22.72 40.59 60.38
C ASP A 24 -22.11 41.05 59.03
N ALA A 25 -22.60 42.16 58.46
CA ALA A 25 -22.04 42.75 57.24
C ALA A 25 -20.61 43.29 57.45
N LEU A 26 -20.37 44.05 58.52
CA LEU A 26 -19.04 44.57 58.86
C LEU A 26 -18.03 43.44 59.12
N GLN A 27 -18.48 42.36 59.78
CA GLN A 27 -17.64 41.20 60.02
C GLN A 27 -17.24 40.52 58.69
N MET A 28 -18.18 40.43 57.74
CA MET A 28 -17.92 39.91 56.40
C MET A 28 -16.91 40.79 55.65
N GLU A 29 -17.11 42.10 55.60
CA GLU A 29 -16.17 43.06 54.97
C GLU A 29 -14.77 42.98 55.59
N LEU A 30 -14.68 42.86 56.92
CA LEU A 30 -13.40 42.72 57.61
C LEU A 30 -12.68 41.42 57.21
N THR A 31 -13.40 40.31 57.07
CA THR A 31 -12.81 39.04 56.60
C THR A 31 -12.36 39.12 55.14
N GLU A 32 -13.11 39.79 54.28
CA GLU A 32 -12.77 39.99 52.88
C GLU A 32 -11.53 40.89 52.73
N LEU A 33 -11.49 42.00 53.47
CA LEU A 33 -10.35 42.92 53.48
C LEU A 33 -9.08 42.23 54.00
N LYS A 34 -9.22 41.38 55.02
CA LYS A 34 -8.10 40.57 55.54
C LYS A 34 -7.59 39.59 54.48
N ALA A 35 -8.48 38.89 53.79
CA ALA A 35 -8.10 37.98 52.70
C ALA A 35 -7.43 38.72 51.53
N HIS A 36 -7.92 39.90 51.17
CA HIS A 36 -7.31 40.73 50.14
C HIS A 36 -5.92 41.22 50.56
N THR A 37 -5.76 41.65 51.81
CA THR A 37 -4.46 42.08 52.37
C THR A 37 -3.45 40.94 52.36
N GLU A 38 -3.86 39.73 52.76
CA GLU A 38 -3.01 38.54 52.73
C GLU A 38 -2.59 38.15 51.31
N SER A 39 -3.52 38.23 50.34
CA SER A 39 -3.23 38.02 48.93
C SER A 39 -2.19 39.02 48.42
N SER A 40 -2.35 40.31 48.72
CA SER A 40 -1.42 41.37 48.32
C SER A 40 -0.03 41.17 48.94
N LEU A 41 0.06 40.79 50.22
CA LEU A 41 1.34 40.46 50.87
C LEU A 41 2.02 39.26 50.21
N ASN A 42 1.25 38.24 49.81
CA ASN A 42 1.80 37.07 49.12
C ASN A 42 2.34 37.44 47.73
N VAL A 43 1.67 38.34 47.01
CA VAL A 43 2.13 38.89 45.73
C VAL A 43 3.47 39.62 45.91
N ILE A 44 3.56 40.54 46.88
CA ILE A 44 4.80 41.26 47.20
C ILE A 44 5.94 40.29 47.51
N LYS A 45 5.65 39.26 48.32
CA LYS A 45 6.66 38.24 48.68
C LYS A 45 7.19 37.52 47.43
N LYS A 46 6.31 37.09 46.51
CA LYS A 46 6.72 36.40 45.28
C LYS A 46 7.56 37.27 44.36
N PHE A 47 7.17 38.53 44.15
CA PHE A 47 7.96 39.46 43.33
C PHE A 47 9.33 39.70 43.96
N TYR A 48 9.39 39.89 45.29
CA TYR A 48 10.65 40.03 45.99
C TYR A 48 11.54 38.77 45.88
N GLU A 49 10.96 37.58 45.96
CA GLU A 49 11.68 36.32 45.75
C GLU A 49 12.29 36.23 44.34
N VAL A 50 11.54 36.61 43.29
CA VAL A 50 12.06 36.67 41.92
C VAL A 50 13.22 37.64 41.82
N ARG A 51 13.06 38.86 42.34
CA ARG A 51 14.09 39.90 42.35
C ARG A 51 15.37 39.45 43.07
N SER A 52 15.22 38.79 44.21
CA SER A 52 16.33 38.29 45.04
C SER A 52 17.12 37.13 44.41
N ARG A 53 16.59 36.47 43.37
CA ARG A 53 17.34 35.46 42.61
C ARG A 53 18.29 36.09 41.59
N GLU A 54 17.97 37.28 41.10
CA GLU A 54 18.71 37.98 40.05
C GLU A 54 19.67 39.05 40.60
N CYS A 55 19.47 39.55 41.83
CA CYS A 55 20.42 40.42 42.53
C CYS A 55 20.58 40.03 44.01
N GLU A 56 21.71 40.44 44.60
CA GLU A 56 21.97 40.31 46.04
C GLU A 56 21.08 41.26 46.86
N CYS A 57 19.83 40.87 47.07
CA CYS A 57 18.88 41.59 47.90
C CYS A 57 18.91 41.10 49.36
N PRO A 58 18.80 42.00 50.35
CA PRO A 58 18.80 41.63 51.77
C PRO A 58 17.56 40.82 52.16
N SER A 59 17.75 39.63 52.72
CA SER A 59 16.64 38.67 52.96
C SER A 59 15.75 39.01 54.17
N ASN A 60 16.25 39.83 55.11
CA ASN A 60 15.61 40.11 56.41
C ASN A 60 15.15 41.58 56.53
N ILE A 61 14.35 42.03 55.58
CA ILE A 61 13.74 43.38 55.59
C ILE A 61 12.22 43.30 55.77
N THR A 62 11.64 44.39 56.27
CA THR A 62 10.19 44.53 56.47
C THR A 62 9.43 44.51 55.15
N PHE A 63 8.12 44.22 55.18
CA PHE A 63 7.29 44.24 53.96
C PHE A 63 7.25 45.62 53.30
N GLU A 64 7.30 46.69 54.09
CA GLU A 64 7.29 48.07 53.59
C GLU A 64 8.58 48.38 52.82
N GLU A 65 9.74 47.94 53.34
CA GLU A 65 11.01 48.05 52.62
C GLU A 65 11.05 47.17 51.36
N LYS A 66 10.45 45.96 51.40
CA LYS A 66 10.28 45.13 50.18
C LYS A 66 9.46 45.86 49.13
N CYS A 67 8.37 46.50 49.54
CA CYS A 67 7.54 47.30 48.64
C CYS A 67 8.32 48.47 48.05
N SER A 68 9.05 49.25 48.87
CA SER A 68 9.87 50.36 48.38
C SER A 68 10.87 49.91 47.33
N ILE A 69 11.60 48.81 47.58
CA ILE A 69 12.57 48.25 46.62
C ILE A 69 11.90 47.85 45.30
N LEU A 70 10.76 47.14 45.37
CA LEU A 70 10.04 46.70 44.18
C LEU A 70 9.43 47.87 43.39
N LEU A 71 9.03 48.95 44.06
CA LEU A 71 8.48 50.16 43.44
C LEU A 71 9.56 51.03 42.80
N ASP A 72 10.78 50.99 43.34
CA ASP A 72 11.95 51.71 42.81
C ASP A 72 12.62 50.98 41.63
N ASP A 73 12.28 49.71 41.39
CA ASP A 73 12.77 48.96 40.23
C ASP A 73 12.33 49.63 38.91
N SER A 74 13.27 49.76 37.97
CA SER A 74 12.96 50.26 36.63
C SER A 74 12.04 49.28 35.89
N ALA A 75 11.21 49.79 34.98
CA ALA A 75 10.39 48.95 34.11
C ALA A 75 11.22 47.92 33.32
N ASP A 76 12.48 48.26 33.02
CA ASP A 76 13.42 47.38 32.33
C ASP A 76 13.81 46.16 33.18
N SER A 77 13.85 46.30 34.51
CA SER A 77 14.16 45.22 35.46
C SER A 77 13.09 44.13 35.51
N TRP A 78 11.86 44.47 35.11
CA TRP A 78 10.72 43.54 35.03
C TRP A 78 10.38 43.15 33.59
N SER A 79 11.19 43.63 32.63
CA SER A 79 11.04 43.31 31.21
C SER A 79 11.98 42.17 30.84
N PHE A 80 11.48 41.24 30.03
CA PHE A 80 12.31 40.20 29.43
C PHE A 80 13.12 40.86 28.30
N ASN A 81 14.30 41.36 28.63
CA ASN A 81 15.28 41.94 27.72
C ASN A 81 16.62 41.20 27.91
N LEU A 82 16.71 39.94 27.46
CA LEU A 82 18.04 39.38 27.19
C LEU A 82 18.56 40.08 25.93
N ASP A 83 19.62 40.86 26.09
CA ASP A 83 20.46 41.42 25.03
C ASP A 83 19.83 42.42 24.06
N GLY A 84 18.84 43.22 24.48
CA GLY A 84 18.37 44.39 23.72
C GLY A 84 17.67 44.12 22.37
N GLU A 85 17.62 42.88 21.89
CA GLU A 85 17.10 42.52 20.56
C GLU A 85 15.70 41.88 20.57
N THR A 86 15.24 41.36 21.72
CA THR A 86 13.94 40.66 21.80
C THR A 86 13.09 41.16 22.97
N SER A 87 12.21 42.12 22.69
CA SER A 87 11.22 42.59 23.65
C SER A 87 10.27 41.45 24.07
N THR A 88 9.78 41.47 25.31
CA THR A 88 8.81 40.51 25.86
C THR A 88 7.61 40.25 24.94
N SER A 89 7.13 41.28 24.24
CA SER A 89 6.06 41.17 23.24
C SER A 89 6.40 40.24 22.07
N LYS A 90 7.65 40.22 21.60
CA LYS A 90 8.09 39.36 20.49
C LYS A 90 8.16 37.89 20.91
N TYR A 91 8.57 37.63 22.16
CA TYR A 91 8.54 36.29 22.73
C TYR A 91 7.10 35.76 22.86
N ILE A 92 6.19 36.59 23.38
CA ILE A 92 4.77 36.24 23.48
C ILE A 92 4.18 35.93 22.09
N ALA A 93 4.43 36.79 21.10
CA ALA A 93 3.96 36.56 19.73
C ALA A 93 4.52 35.26 19.11
N SER A 94 5.78 34.94 19.40
CA SER A 94 6.40 33.67 18.94
C SER A 94 5.73 32.45 19.58
N LEU A 95 5.42 32.50 20.87
CA LEU A 95 4.71 31.41 21.57
C LEU A 95 3.27 31.26 21.08
N GLU A 96 2.57 32.36 20.85
CA GLU A 96 1.21 32.34 20.30
C GLU A 96 1.19 31.71 18.90
N GLN A 97 2.16 32.07 18.04
CA GLN A 97 2.32 31.48 16.72
C GLN A 97 2.61 29.97 16.80
N GLU A 98 3.48 29.54 17.71
CA GLU A 98 3.77 28.13 17.93
C GLU A 98 2.51 27.38 18.42
N ASN A 99 1.74 27.99 19.31
CA ASN A 99 0.51 27.39 19.85
C ASN A 99 -0.56 27.21 18.75
N GLU A 100 -0.75 28.20 17.88
CA GLU A 100 -1.65 28.07 16.73
C GLU A 100 -1.15 27.02 15.71
N SER A 101 0.16 26.95 15.49
CA SER A 101 0.78 25.88 14.67
C SER A 101 0.52 24.49 15.25
N LEU A 102 0.65 24.32 16.56
CA LEU A 102 0.36 23.05 17.25
C LEU A 102 -1.12 22.70 17.18
N LYS A 103 -2.01 23.67 17.38
CA LYS A 103 -3.46 23.50 17.28
C LYS A 103 -3.89 23.05 15.87
N ALA A 104 -3.27 23.62 14.83
CA ALA A 104 -3.48 23.18 13.45
C ALA A 104 -2.99 21.74 13.23
N LYS A 105 -1.81 21.38 13.75
CA LYS A 105 -1.27 20.00 13.69
C LYS A 105 -2.18 19.00 14.41
N ILE A 106 -2.67 19.34 15.60
CA ILE A 106 -3.62 18.50 16.36
C ILE A 106 -4.91 18.31 15.58
N SER A 107 -5.46 19.37 14.99
CA SER A 107 -6.67 19.29 14.17
C SER A 107 -6.48 18.37 12.95
N LYS A 108 -5.31 18.46 12.29
CA LYS A 108 -4.94 17.55 11.19
C LYS A 108 -4.84 16.10 11.65
N LEU A 109 -4.19 15.85 12.80
CA LEU A 109 -4.09 14.51 13.36
C LEU A 109 -5.46 13.92 13.73
N GLN A 110 -6.36 14.72 14.31
CA GLN A 110 -7.72 14.29 14.62
C GLN A 110 -8.53 13.96 13.36
N SER A 111 -8.39 14.75 12.30
CA SER A 111 -9.01 14.47 11.00
C SER A 111 -8.49 13.16 10.41
N ASN A 112 -7.16 12.96 10.40
CA ASN A 112 -6.54 11.73 9.92
C ASN A 112 -7.00 10.51 10.73
N LEU A 113 -7.06 10.62 12.06
CA LEU A 113 -7.54 9.54 12.92
C LEU A 113 -8.98 9.14 12.60
N ARG A 114 -9.86 10.13 12.35
CA ARG A 114 -11.24 9.88 11.95
C ARG A 114 -11.31 9.11 10.62
N MET A 115 -10.56 9.55 9.63
CA MET A 115 -10.50 8.87 8.33
C MET A 115 -9.95 7.45 8.47
N SER A 116 -8.88 7.24 9.25
CA SER A 116 -8.32 5.91 9.50
C SER A 116 -9.33 4.98 10.18
N PHE A 117 -10.13 5.50 11.12
CA PHE A 117 -11.19 4.74 11.76
C PHE A 117 -12.28 4.31 10.77
N GLU A 118 -12.69 5.19 9.85
CA GLU A 118 -13.67 4.86 8.80
C GLU A 118 -13.14 3.75 7.87
N ILE A 119 -11.85 3.82 7.48
CA ILE A 119 -11.19 2.79 6.68
C ILE A 119 -11.15 1.46 7.43
N GLU A 120 -10.72 1.46 8.69
CA GLU A 120 -10.69 0.26 9.53
C GLU A 120 -12.07 -0.39 9.63
N GLN A 121 -13.10 0.41 9.86
CA GLN A 121 -14.47 -0.06 9.97
C GLN A 121 -14.96 -0.69 8.65
N HIS A 122 -14.62 -0.11 7.50
CA HIS A 122 -14.92 -0.69 6.19
C HIS A 122 -14.19 -2.02 5.97
N LEU A 123 -12.89 -2.08 6.28
CA LEU A 123 -12.09 -3.30 6.17
C LEU A 123 -12.65 -4.41 7.07
N GLN A 124 -13.05 -4.09 8.30
CA GLN A 124 -13.64 -5.06 9.22
C GLN A 124 -14.96 -5.64 8.70
N ARG A 125 -15.81 -4.83 8.04
CA ARG A 125 -17.03 -5.33 7.38
C ARG A 125 -16.71 -6.25 6.21
N ASN A 126 -15.68 -5.92 5.43
CA ASN A 126 -15.24 -6.75 4.31
C ASN A 126 -14.70 -8.10 4.77
N VAL A 127 -13.89 -8.12 5.84
CA VAL A 127 -13.38 -9.37 6.44
C VAL A 127 -14.55 -10.26 6.87
N ARG A 128 -15.52 -9.73 7.63
CA ARG A 128 -16.71 -10.51 8.04
C ARG A 128 -17.50 -11.06 6.85
N THR A 129 -17.56 -10.32 5.75
CA THR A 129 -18.25 -10.76 4.54
C THR A 129 -17.49 -11.88 3.83
N LEU A 130 -16.15 -11.77 3.77
CA LEU A 130 -15.29 -12.80 3.20
C LEU A 130 -15.31 -14.08 4.04
N GLU A 131 -15.25 -13.98 5.37
CA GLU A 131 -15.37 -15.11 6.28
C GLU A 131 -16.68 -15.88 6.06
N LYS A 132 -17.81 -15.17 5.91
CA LYS A 132 -19.11 -15.81 5.58
C LYS A 132 -19.09 -16.53 4.24
N LYS A 133 -18.49 -15.92 3.21
CA LYS A 133 -18.36 -16.54 1.89
C LYS A 133 -17.47 -17.78 1.93
N GLN A 134 -16.38 -17.71 2.70
CA GLN A 134 -15.48 -18.83 2.88
C GLN A 134 -16.18 -19.99 3.58
N ALA A 135 -16.90 -19.74 4.69
CA ALA A 135 -17.67 -20.76 5.38
C ALA A 135 -18.69 -21.46 4.46
N LEU A 136 -19.43 -20.68 3.67
CA LEU A 136 -20.37 -21.24 2.68
C LEU A 136 -19.69 -22.10 1.62
N ASN A 137 -18.52 -21.68 1.14
CA ASN A 137 -17.75 -22.44 0.15
C ASN A 137 -17.19 -23.73 0.76
N ASP A 138 -16.69 -23.67 1.99
CA ASP A 138 -16.16 -24.84 2.71
C ASP A 138 -17.25 -25.89 2.96
N ASP A 139 -18.46 -25.44 3.31
CA ASP A 139 -19.62 -26.32 3.47
C ASP A 139 -20.03 -26.96 2.12
N LEU A 140 -20.09 -26.18 1.04
CA LEU A 140 -20.38 -26.70 -0.31
C LEU A 140 -19.35 -27.73 -0.78
N MET A 141 -18.05 -27.47 -0.54
CA MET A 141 -16.98 -28.41 -0.89
C MET A 141 -17.08 -29.69 -0.06
N ARG A 142 -17.39 -29.58 1.23
CA ARG A 142 -17.57 -30.74 2.12
C ARG A 142 -18.76 -31.59 1.69
N ASP A 143 -19.88 -30.98 1.34
CA ASP A 143 -21.07 -31.67 0.85
C ASP A 143 -20.79 -32.36 -0.50
N GLY A 144 -20.13 -31.65 -1.43
CA GLY A 144 -19.72 -32.20 -2.72
C GLY A 144 -18.77 -33.39 -2.59
N LEU A 145 -17.74 -33.29 -1.75
CA LEU A 145 -16.82 -34.39 -1.47
C LEU A 145 -17.52 -35.57 -0.80
N SER A 146 -18.43 -35.31 0.12
CA SER A 146 -19.22 -36.36 0.79
C SER A 146 -20.12 -37.09 -0.20
N ALA A 147 -20.76 -36.36 -1.12
CA ALA A 147 -21.58 -36.95 -2.19
C ALA A 147 -20.72 -37.80 -3.14
N LEU A 148 -19.57 -37.29 -3.59
CA LEU A 148 -18.65 -38.02 -4.45
C LEU A 148 -18.12 -39.28 -3.76
N GLN A 149 -17.76 -39.19 -2.49
CA GLN A 149 -17.31 -40.34 -1.71
C GLN A 149 -18.39 -41.41 -1.62
N LYS A 150 -19.66 -41.04 -1.36
CA LYS A 150 -20.79 -41.98 -1.37
C LYS A 150 -20.92 -42.69 -2.70
N VAL A 151 -20.91 -41.95 -3.82
CA VAL A 151 -20.98 -42.52 -5.17
C VAL A 151 -19.82 -43.47 -5.42
N TYR A 152 -18.59 -43.06 -5.12
CA TYR A 152 -17.40 -43.90 -5.28
C TYR A 152 -17.49 -45.19 -4.46
N THR A 153 -17.89 -45.11 -3.19
CA THR A 153 -18.04 -46.30 -2.34
C THR A 153 -19.11 -47.25 -2.86
N HIS A 154 -20.22 -46.70 -3.37
CA HIS A 154 -21.30 -47.51 -3.95
C HIS A 154 -20.85 -48.21 -5.23
N GLN A 155 -20.26 -47.47 -6.17
CA GLN A 155 -19.73 -48.03 -7.42
C GLN A 155 -18.66 -49.10 -7.18
N ARG A 156 -17.74 -48.85 -6.23
CA ARG A 156 -16.72 -49.83 -5.86
C ARG A 156 -17.34 -51.12 -5.30
N ALA A 157 -18.35 -51.01 -4.45
CA ALA A 157 -19.04 -52.17 -3.89
C ALA A 157 -19.78 -52.96 -4.98
N GLU A 158 -20.43 -52.27 -5.92
CA GLU A 158 -21.14 -52.89 -7.05
C GLU A 158 -20.18 -53.61 -8.00
N ILE A 159 -19.06 -52.98 -8.38
CA ILE A 159 -18.02 -53.62 -9.20
C ILE A 159 -17.45 -54.86 -8.50
N MET A 160 -17.15 -54.75 -7.20
CA MET A 160 -16.61 -55.87 -6.42
C MET A 160 -17.60 -57.03 -6.37
N LYS A 161 -18.89 -56.75 -6.17
CA LYS A 161 -19.96 -57.76 -6.21
C LYS A 161 -20.02 -58.47 -7.56
N ILE A 162 -20.01 -57.73 -8.68
CA ILE A 162 -20.06 -58.31 -10.03
C ILE A 162 -18.83 -59.21 -10.27
N LEU A 163 -17.63 -58.74 -9.89
CA LEU A 163 -16.40 -59.52 -10.04
C LEU A 163 -16.42 -60.81 -9.22
N GLU A 164 -16.95 -60.78 -8.00
CA GLU A 164 -17.10 -61.96 -7.16
C GLU A 164 -18.10 -62.96 -7.77
N GLU A 165 -19.24 -62.49 -8.27
CA GLU A 165 -20.24 -63.31 -8.96
C GLU A 165 -19.66 -63.99 -10.22
N GLU A 166 -18.96 -63.24 -11.08
CA GLU A 166 -18.29 -63.77 -12.27
C GLU A 166 -17.16 -64.74 -11.92
N SER A 167 -16.39 -64.46 -10.85
CA SER A 167 -15.33 -65.36 -10.39
C SER A 167 -15.90 -66.71 -9.93
N LEU A 168 -17.05 -66.71 -9.25
CA LEU A 168 -17.74 -67.92 -8.82
C LEU A 168 -18.29 -68.72 -10.01
N LEU A 169 -18.88 -68.04 -11.00
CA LEU A 169 -19.35 -68.66 -12.23
C LEU A 169 -18.20 -69.30 -13.00
N LEU A 170 -17.10 -68.58 -13.17
CA LEU A 170 -15.91 -69.10 -13.85
C LEU A 170 -15.31 -70.29 -13.09
N SER A 171 -15.21 -70.22 -11.76
CA SER A 171 -14.72 -71.34 -10.95
C SER A 171 -15.59 -72.59 -11.13
N THR A 172 -16.92 -72.42 -11.20
CA THR A 172 -17.85 -73.53 -11.43
C THR A 172 -17.63 -74.14 -12.82
N ALA A 173 -17.51 -73.31 -13.85
CA ALA A 173 -17.25 -73.78 -15.22
C ALA A 173 -15.90 -74.50 -15.35
N VAL A 174 -14.85 -73.98 -14.69
CA VAL A 174 -13.53 -74.62 -14.65
C VAL A 174 -13.60 -75.97 -13.95
N ASN A 175 -14.30 -76.08 -12.82
CA ASN A 175 -14.50 -77.35 -12.13
C ASN A 175 -15.25 -78.35 -13.02
N GLU A 176 -16.30 -77.93 -13.72
CA GLU A 176 -17.04 -78.80 -14.64
C GLU A 176 -16.15 -79.28 -15.82
N ILE A 177 -15.30 -78.41 -16.37
CA ILE A 177 -14.32 -78.78 -17.40
C ILE A 177 -13.30 -79.77 -16.84
N GLN A 178 -12.81 -79.55 -15.61
CA GLN A 178 -11.86 -80.43 -14.94
C GLN A 178 -12.46 -81.81 -14.67
N ASP A 179 -13.73 -81.86 -14.23
CA ASP A 179 -14.47 -83.11 -14.01
C ASP A 179 -14.66 -83.88 -15.32
N LYS A 180 -15.03 -83.18 -16.41
CA LYS A 180 -15.12 -83.78 -17.75
C LYS A 180 -13.77 -84.28 -18.24
N LEU A 181 -12.70 -83.52 -18.03
CA LEU A 181 -11.34 -83.90 -18.44
C LEU A 181 -10.83 -85.11 -17.67
N THR A 182 -11.02 -85.15 -16.35
CA THR A 182 -10.65 -86.31 -15.53
C THR A 182 -11.44 -87.55 -15.93
N GLN A 183 -12.73 -87.42 -16.26
CA GLN A 183 -13.52 -88.52 -16.83
C GLN A 183 -12.95 -89.01 -18.17
N ILE A 184 -12.53 -88.11 -19.06
CA ILE A 184 -11.86 -88.47 -20.32
C ILE A 184 -10.52 -89.18 -20.05
N CYS A 185 -9.71 -88.69 -19.13
CA CYS A 185 -8.43 -89.31 -18.77
C CYS A 185 -8.61 -90.72 -18.20
N ILE A 186 -9.59 -90.92 -17.30
CA ILE A 186 -9.92 -92.24 -16.77
C ILE A 186 -10.42 -93.17 -17.88
N ASN A 187 -11.27 -92.69 -18.80
CA ASN A 187 -11.72 -93.46 -19.95
C ASN A 187 -10.57 -93.82 -20.90
N ALA A 188 -9.56 -92.95 -21.05
CA ALA A 188 -8.37 -93.21 -21.85
C ALA A 188 -7.42 -94.23 -21.18
N GLU A 189 -7.26 -94.20 -19.85
CA GLU A 189 -6.50 -95.23 -19.10
C GLU A 189 -7.19 -96.60 -19.11
N ILE A 190 -8.54 -96.65 -19.12
CA ILE A 190 -9.29 -97.91 -19.28
C ILE A 190 -9.09 -98.51 -20.69
N ILE A 191 -8.75 -97.69 -21.70
CA ILE A 191 -8.51 -98.12 -23.08
C ILE A 191 -7.00 -98.37 -23.37
N GLY A 192 -6.11 -98.09 -22.41
CA GLY A 192 -4.66 -98.23 -22.58
C GLY A 192 -4.09 -99.56 -22.09
N ASN A 193 -3.83 -100.51 -23.00
CA ASN A 193 -2.70 -101.45 -22.90
C ASN A 193 -1.89 -101.39 -24.22
N PRO A 194 -0.57 -101.67 -24.22
CA PRO A 194 0.40 -100.88 -24.98
C PRO A 194 0.86 -101.54 -26.28
N VAL A 195 0.68 -100.89 -27.43
CA VAL A 195 1.30 -101.20 -28.74
C VAL A 195 1.13 -99.90 -29.55
N GLU A 196 2.07 -99.23 -30.21
CA GLU A 196 3.38 -99.53 -30.78
C GLU A 196 4.11 -98.19 -30.97
N LYS A 197 5.45 -98.20 -30.96
CA LYS A 197 6.27 -97.07 -31.42
C LYS A 197 5.95 -96.75 -32.89
N MET A 198 5.18 -95.69 -33.14
CA MET A 198 5.06 -95.10 -34.47
C MET A 198 6.21 -94.11 -34.67
N GLN A 199 7.18 -94.53 -35.46
CA GLN A 199 8.36 -93.75 -35.85
C GLN A 199 7.94 -92.65 -36.83
N CYS A 200 7.90 -91.40 -36.36
CA CYS A 200 7.70 -90.24 -37.24
C CYS A 200 9.02 -89.86 -37.91
N CYS A 201 8.99 -89.88 -39.24
CA CYS A 201 10.07 -89.47 -40.11
C CYS A 201 10.38 -87.97 -39.98
N ASP A 202 11.67 -87.69 -39.90
CA ASP A 202 12.29 -86.38 -39.98
C ASP A 202 12.13 -85.84 -41.41
N SER A 203 11.11 -85.02 -41.66
CA SER A 203 11.02 -84.29 -42.93
C SER A 203 10.50 -82.87 -42.71
N SER A 204 11.46 -81.98 -42.51
CA SER A 204 11.54 -80.65 -43.13
C SER A 204 10.30 -79.76 -42.96
N CYS A 205 10.35 -78.89 -41.94
CA CYS A 205 9.70 -77.59 -42.00
C CYS A 205 10.09 -76.88 -43.31
N LYS A 206 9.16 -76.79 -44.25
CA LYS A 206 9.24 -75.82 -45.34
C LYS A 206 8.34 -74.65 -44.98
N ASP A 207 9.03 -73.57 -44.63
CA ASP A 207 8.53 -72.22 -44.59
C ASP A 207 7.93 -71.87 -45.97
N VAL A 208 6.60 -71.67 -46.02
CA VAL A 208 5.90 -71.24 -47.23
C VAL A 208 5.46 -69.81 -47.01
N HIS A 209 6.32 -68.89 -47.43
CA HIS A 209 5.92 -67.54 -47.79
C HIS A 209 4.82 -67.62 -48.85
N VAL A 210 3.64 -67.07 -48.56
CA VAL A 210 2.62 -66.81 -49.57
C VAL A 210 2.67 -65.32 -49.91
N THR A 211 3.35 -65.04 -51.01
CA THR A 211 3.29 -63.78 -51.75
C THR A 211 1.96 -63.67 -52.51
N MET A 212 1.33 -62.50 -52.34
CA MET A 212 0.67 -61.65 -53.35
C MET A 212 -0.27 -62.29 -54.39
N ASP A 213 -1.56 -62.00 -54.19
CA ASP A 213 -2.39 -61.16 -55.08
C ASP A 213 -3.11 -61.77 -56.31
N ILE A 214 -4.29 -61.19 -56.52
CA ILE A 214 -5.18 -61.13 -57.68
C ILE A 214 -6.08 -62.33 -58.02
N GLY A 215 -7.36 -62.15 -57.70
CA GLY A 215 -8.39 -62.11 -58.75
C GLY A 215 -9.43 -63.24 -58.76
N PRO A 216 -10.64 -62.97 -59.29
CA PRO A 216 -11.88 -63.43 -58.67
C PRO A 216 -12.69 -64.36 -59.58
N GLU A 217 -13.12 -65.53 -59.10
CA GLU A 217 -14.19 -66.28 -59.78
C GLU A 217 -15.21 -66.93 -58.84
N THR A 218 -16.43 -66.48 -59.05
CA THR A 218 -17.69 -67.23 -59.14
C THR A 218 -18.26 -67.91 -57.88
N ILE A 219 -19.29 -67.26 -57.36
CA ILE A 219 -20.31 -67.77 -56.44
C ILE A 219 -21.22 -68.77 -57.17
N PRO A 220 -21.53 -69.95 -56.60
CA PRO A 220 -22.78 -70.64 -56.89
C PRO A 220 -23.90 -70.14 -55.96
N LYS A 221 -25.04 -69.80 -56.56
CA LYS A 221 -26.26 -69.39 -55.88
C LYS A 221 -26.84 -70.53 -55.03
N GLY A 222 -27.29 -70.19 -53.83
CA GLY A 222 -28.11 -71.05 -52.96
C GLY A 222 -28.73 -70.25 -51.81
N ASP A 223 -29.88 -69.65 -52.11
CA ASP A 223 -31.02 -69.24 -51.27
C ASP A 223 -30.85 -68.36 -50.00
N VAL A 224 -31.68 -67.30 -50.01
CA VAL A 224 -31.79 -66.17 -49.09
C VAL A 224 -32.67 -66.56 -47.88
N PRO A 225 -32.49 -65.94 -46.68
CA PRO A 225 -33.41 -64.85 -46.35
C PRO A 225 -32.71 -63.61 -45.79
N THR A 226 -33.12 -62.48 -46.37
CA THR A 226 -32.85 -61.09 -46.06
C THR A 226 -32.75 -60.81 -44.56
N GLY A 227 -31.57 -60.35 -44.13
CA GLY A 227 -31.33 -59.70 -42.86
C GLY A 227 -30.39 -58.51 -43.04
N TYR A 228 -30.99 -57.36 -43.36
CA TYR A 228 -30.51 -56.00 -43.11
C TYR A 228 -28.98 -55.78 -43.11
N SER A 229 -28.47 -55.30 -44.24
CA SER A 229 -27.17 -54.62 -44.30
C SER A 229 -27.28 -53.26 -43.61
N THR A 230 -26.92 -53.20 -42.33
CA THR A 230 -26.75 -51.94 -41.56
C THR A 230 -25.47 -51.94 -40.70
N THR A 231 -24.66 -52.99 -40.73
CA THR A 231 -23.57 -53.20 -39.76
C THR A 231 -22.23 -52.54 -40.11
N PHE A 232 -22.07 -51.98 -41.31
CA PHE A 232 -20.81 -51.35 -41.72
C PHE A 232 -20.60 -49.96 -41.12
N ASP A 233 -21.68 -49.25 -40.78
CA ASP A 233 -21.60 -47.91 -40.21
C ASP A 233 -21.35 -47.94 -38.70
N ASP A 234 -21.95 -48.92 -37.99
CA ASP A 234 -21.74 -49.11 -36.54
C ASP A 234 -20.30 -49.53 -36.21
N SER A 235 -19.68 -50.39 -37.02
CA SER A 235 -18.27 -50.78 -36.82
C SER A 235 -17.31 -49.62 -37.06
N LYS A 236 -17.64 -48.72 -38.00
CA LYS A 236 -16.84 -47.53 -38.30
C LYS A 236 -17.03 -46.45 -37.24
N ALA A 237 -18.26 -46.25 -36.78
CA ALA A 237 -18.59 -45.38 -35.65
C ALA A 237 -17.93 -45.86 -34.35
N LEU A 238 -17.88 -47.16 -34.10
CA LEU A 238 -17.17 -47.75 -32.96
C LEU A 238 -15.66 -47.55 -33.06
N ALA A 239 -15.06 -47.79 -34.22
CA ALA A 239 -13.63 -47.56 -34.44
C ALA A 239 -13.24 -46.09 -34.27
N GLN A 240 -14.07 -45.18 -34.79
CA GLN A 240 -13.86 -43.74 -34.62
C GLN A 240 -14.04 -43.30 -33.17
N THR A 241 -15.05 -43.83 -32.45
CA THR A 241 -15.24 -43.57 -31.02
C THR A 241 -14.06 -44.07 -30.20
N LEU A 242 -13.53 -45.26 -30.50
CA LEU A 242 -12.33 -45.79 -29.84
C LEU A 242 -11.11 -44.93 -30.10
N GLN A 243 -10.92 -44.46 -31.33
CA GLN A 243 -9.85 -43.54 -31.68
C GLN A 243 -9.97 -42.21 -30.93
N GLU A 244 -11.16 -41.61 -30.89
CA GLU A 244 -11.42 -40.36 -30.15
C GLU A 244 -11.21 -40.53 -28.63
N LYS A 245 -11.58 -41.68 -28.07
CA LYS A 245 -11.30 -42.01 -26.65
C LYS A 245 -9.81 -42.19 -26.39
N MET A 246 -9.08 -42.82 -27.31
CA MET A 246 -7.63 -42.99 -27.22
C MET A 246 -6.90 -41.65 -27.33
N GLU A 247 -7.33 -40.77 -28.23
CA GLU A 247 -6.82 -39.40 -28.36
C GLU A 247 -7.11 -38.57 -27.10
N ALA A 248 -8.32 -38.68 -26.53
CA ALA A 248 -8.69 -38.02 -25.28
C ALA A 248 -7.86 -38.52 -24.08
N LEU A 249 -7.62 -39.84 -23.98
CA LEU A 249 -6.77 -40.44 -22.96
C LEU A 249 -5.31 -39.99 -23.09
N MET A 250 -4.79 -39.89 -24.32
CA MET A 250 -3.45 -39.39 -24.59
C MET A 250 -3.30 -37.92 -24.18
N LEU A 251 -4.28 -37.07 -24.52
CA LEU A 251 -4.29 -35.67 -24.08
C LEU A 251 -4.38 -35.55 -22.56
N PHE A 252 -5.21 -36.38 -21.90
CA PHE A 252 -5.30 -36.41 -20.45
C PHE A 252 -3.98 -36.85 -19.79
N SER A 253 -3.32 -37.85 -20.35
CA SER A 253 -2.00 -38.30 -19.89
C SER A 253 -0.94 -37.20 -20.01
N GLN A 254 -0.94 -36.46 -21.13
CA GLN A 254 -0.01 -35.36 -21.35
C GLN A 254 -0.28 -34.18 -20.39
N GLU A 255 -1.54 -33.89 -20.12
CA GLU A 255 -1.92 -32.83 -19.17
C GLU A 255 -1.55 -33.22 -17.73
N GLN A 256 -1.69 -34.50 -17.36
CA GLN A 256 -1.25 -35.00 -16.06
C GLN A 256 0.27 -34.89 -15.87
N GLU A 257 1.05 -35.18 -16.91
CA GLU A 257 2.51 -34.99 -16.91
C GLU A 257 2.89 -33.50 -16.76
N ARG A 258 2.23 -32.60 -17.52
CA ARG A 258 2.40 -31.15 -17.35
C ARG A 258 2.07 -30.69 -15.94
N TYR A 259 0.96 -31.17 -15.37
CA TYR A 259 0.55 -30.81 -14.03
C TYR A 259 1.60 -31.22 -12.98
N LEU A 260 2.16 -32.42 -13.09
CA LEU A 260 3.22 -32.90 -12.21
C LEU A 260 4.50 -32.07 -12.33
N LEU A 261 4.93 -31.77 -13.56
CA LEU A 261 6.12 -30.95 -13.81
C LEU A 261 5.94 -29.52 -13.30
N GLU A 262 4.78 -28.91 -13.53
CA GLU A 262 4.47 -27.57 -13.05
C GLU A 262 4.41 -27.52 -11.51
N LYS A 263 3.84 -28.55 -10.88
CA LYS A 263 3.86 -28.69 -9.42
C LYS A 263 5.29 -28.78 -8.88
N GLN A 264 6.16 -29.56 -9.51
CA GLN A 264 7.57 -29.68 -9.12
C GLN A 264 8.34 -28.35 -9.31
N LYS A 265 8.09 -27.64 -10.42
CA LYS A 265 8.66 -26.31 -10.67
C LYS A 265 8.24 -25.31 -9.59
N ASN A 266 6.94 -25.27 -9.27
CA ASN A 266 6.39 -24.38 -8.25
C ASN A 266 6.96 -24.69 -6.86
N GLN A 267 7.15 -25.98 -6.54
CA GLN A 267 7.80 -26.38 -5.29
C GLN A 267 9.25 -25.87 -5.20
N ALA A 268 10.04 -26.00 -6.28
CA ALA A 268 11.40 -25.49 -6.32
C ALA A 268 11.47 -23.96 -6.18
N ILE A 269 10.54 -23.24 -6.81
CA ILE A 269 10.44 -21.77 -6.68
C ILE A 269 10.10 -21.38 -5.23
N ILE A 270 9.16 -22.07 -4.59
CA ILE A 270 8.79 -21.81 -3.20
C ILE A 270 9.98 -22.05 -2.27
N GLU A 271 10.73 -23.13 -2.47
CA GLU A 271 11.94 -23.43 -1.68
C GLU A 271 13.03 -22.36 -1.85
N ASP A 272 13.28 -21.91 -3.08
CA ASP A 272 14.25 -20.83 -3.33
C ASP A 272 13.81 -19.50 -2.71
N LEU A 273 12.52 -19.16 -2.80
CA LEU A 273 11.97 -17.96 -2.16
C LEU A 273 12.07 -18.04 -0.63
N GLN A 274 11.80 -19.20 -0.03
CA GLN A 274 11.97 -19.41 1.40
C GLN A 274 13.43 -19.28 1.82
N LYS A 275 14.36 -19.83 1.03
CA LYS A 275 15.80 -19.69 1.26
C LYS A 275 16.24 -18.23 1.18
N ASN A 276 15.83 -17.51 0.13
CA ASN A 276 16.12 -16.09 -0.04
C ASN A 276 15.53 -15.25 1.11
N LEU A 277 14.31 -15.56 1.55
CA LEU A 277 13.69 -14.89 2.70
C LEU A 277 14.49 -15.13 3.99
N SER A 278 14.95 -16.37 4.22
CA SER A 278 15.78 -16.71 5.39
C SER A 278 17.13 -15.97 5.34
N GLN A 279 17.78 -15.92 4.18
CA GLN A 279 19.03 -15.21 3.99
C GLN A 279 18.85 -13.70 4.23
N VAL A 280 17.82 -13.07 3.66
CA VAL A 280 17.54 -11.64 3.87
C VAL A 280 17.23 -11.34 5.33
N LYS A 281 16.50 -12.24 6.02
CA LYS A 281 16.23 -12.11 7.45
C LYS A 281 17.54 -12.15 8.25
N ASP A 282 18.42 -13.11 7.98
CA ASP A 282 19.69 -13.24 8.69
C ASP A 282 20.64 -12.08 8.41
N GLU A 283 20.73 -11.63 7.15
CA GLU A 283 21.46 -10.43 6.76
C GLU A 283 20.92 -9.19 7.51
N LYS A 284 19.60 -8.99 7.55
CA LYS A 284 18.97 -7.87 8.25
C LYS A 284 19.25 -7.90 9.75
N VAL A 285 19.16 -9.07 10.39
CA VAL A 285 19.49 -9.24 11.81
C VAL A 285 20.96 -8.90 12.06
N LYS A 286 21.86 -9.35 11.18
CA LYS A 286 23.29 -9.03 11.27
C LYS A 286 23.55 -7.53 11.13
N VAL A 287 22.88 -6.84 10.20
CA VAL A 287 22.98 -5.37 10.07
C VAL A 287 22.49 -4.66 11.32
N LEU A 288 21.33 -5.05 11.85
CA LEU A 288 20.78 -4.45 13.06
C LEU A 288 21.70 -4.68 14.26
N MET A 289 22.34 -5.84 14.35
CA MET A 289 23.33 -6.14 15.39
C MET A 289 24.60 -5.29 15.24
N GLU A 290 25.13 -5.12 14.03
CA GLU A 290 26.30 -4.26 13.78
C GLU A 290 25.98 -2.78 14.03
N LEU A 291 24.77 -2.32 13.70
CA LEU A 291 24.29 -0.97 13.97
C LEU A 291 24.09 -0.73 15.47
N ALA A 292 23.58 -1.71 16.21
CA ALA A 292 23.47 -1.64 17.67
C ALA A 292 24.85 -1.51 18.33
N LYS A 293 25.84 -2.30 17.89
CA LYS A 293 27.24 -2.20 18.37
C LYS A 293 27.86 -0.84 18.05
N LEU A 294 27.60 -0.27 16.87
CA LEU A 294 28.07 1.06 16.50
C LEU A 294 27.43 2.15 17.39
N LYS A 295 26.12 2.03 17.66
CA LYS A 295 25.42 2.93 18.59
C LYS A 295 26.00 2.86 20.00
N GLU A 296 26.29 1.66 20.49
CA GLU A 296 26.92 1.45 21.80
C GLU A 296 28.33 2.04 21.86
N ALA A 297 29.14 1.85 20.82
CA ALA A 297 30.46 2.48 20.70
C ALA A 297 30.39 4.02 20.66
N TYR A 298 29.35 4.58 20.02
CA TYR A 298 29.10 6.03 20.00
C TYR A 298 28.71 6.56 21.39
N LEU A 299 27.80 5.86 22.08
CA LEU A 299 27.38 6.21 23.43
C LEU A 299 28.55 6.13 24.43
N LEU A 300 29.39 5.09 24.36
CA LEU A 300 30.60 4.99 25.18
C LEU A 300 31.55 6.18 24.96
N LYS A 301 31.75 6.59 23.70
CA LYS A 301 32.66 7.69 23.35
C LYS A 301 32.11 9.08 23.75
N CYS A 302 30.79 9.26 23.75
CA CYS A 302 30.16 10.47 24.31
C CYS A 302 30.19 10.52 25.84
N SER A 303 30.18 9.37 26.52
CA SER A 303 30.28 9.32 27.99
C SER A 303 31.71 9.56 28.52
N SER A 304 32.75 9.29 27.72
CA SER A 304 34.14 9.52 28.13
C SER A 304 34.62 10.97 28.01
N THR A 305 33.85 11.86 27.36
CA THR A 305 34.22 13.29 27.21
C THR A 305 33.68 14.19 28.32
N ALA A 306 32.92 13.65 29.28
CA ALA A 306 32.30 14.43 30.35
C ALA A 306 33.10 14.45 31.67
N ASN A 307 34.10 13.58 31.83
CA ASN A 307 34.92 13.50 33.04
C ASN A 307 36.42 13.45 32.65
N ASP A 308 37.05 14.61 32.48
CA ASP A 308 38.46 14.75 32.87
C ASP A 308 38.83 16.22 33.02
N GLY A 309 38.95 16.63 34.28
CA GLY A 309 39.51 17.91 34.68
C GLY A 309 41.00 17.77 34.96
N HIS A 310 41.79 18.52 34.19
CA HIS A 310 43.16 19.00 34.47
C HIS A 310 44.34 18.01 34.39
N GLY A 311 45.26 18.26 33.44
CA GLY A 311 46.58 17.65 33.39
C GLY A 311 47.28 17.87 32.03
N ILE A 312 48.49 18.42 32.07
CA ILE A 312 49.31 18.95 30.95
C ILE A 312 49.96 17.82 30.10
N VAL A 313 50.02 18.05 28.77
CA VAL A 313 50.92 17.43 27.75
C VAL A 313 50.71 15.93 27.46
N ASP A 314 50.00 15.61 26.38
CA ASP A 314 50.57 15.29 25.05
C ASP A 314 49.40 14.97 24.11
N THR A 315 49.44 15.48 22.89
CA THR A 315 48.39 15.34 21.88
C THR A 315 48.22 13.89 21.41
N PRO A 316 47.02 13.27 21.51
CA PRO A 316 46.63 12.20 20.62
C PRO A 316 45.66 12.76 19.58
N LYS A 317 46.21 12.92 18.38
CA LYS A 317 45.55 12.95 17.07
C LYS A 317 44.04 12.68 17.16
N ILE A 318 43.27 13.76 17.01
CA ILE A 318 41.83 13.75 16.75
C ILE A 318 41.58 12.73 15.64
N THR A 319 41.07 11.54 15.98
CA THR A 319 40.50 10.62 14.98
C THR A 319 39.27 11.32 14.45
N SER A 320 39.45 11.88 13.25
CA SER A 320 38.51 12.68 12.51
C SER A 320 37.17 11.95 12.35
N GLY A 321 36.07 12.70 12.30
CA GLY A 321 34.76 12.19 11.93
C GLY A 321 34.72 11.46 10.56
N HIS A 322 35.82 11.51 9.81
CA HIS A 322 36.01 10.76 8.57
C HIS A 322 35.97 9.24 8.76
N ASP A 323 36.43 8.71 9.91
CA ASP A 323 36.46 7.27 10.20
C ASP A 323 35.06 6.71 10.51
N GLN A 324 34.22 7.50 11.18
CA GLN A 324 32.85 7.12 11.56
C GLN A 324 31.92 7.06 10.33
N GLN A 325 32.05 8.02 9.43
CA GLN A 325 31.35 8.00 8.14
C GLN A 325 31.89 6.88 7.24
N GLY A 326 33.19 6.57 7.32
CA GLY A 326 33.81 5.43 6.65
C GLY A 326 33.28 4.08 7.13
N MET A 327 33.02 3.92 8.44
CA MET A 327 32.49 2.70 9.03
C MET A 327 31.02 2.47 8.65
N LEU A 328 30.17 3.52 8.71
CA LEU A 328 28.80 3.48 8.18
C LEU A 328 28.78 3.16 6.68
N LYS A 329 29.68 3.77 5.90
CA LYS A 329 29.83 3.50 4.47
C LYS A 329 30.29 2.07 4.21
N THR A 330 31.14 1.51 5.07
CA THR A 330 31.61 0.12 4.97
C THR A 330 30.50 -0.87 5.32
N ILE A 331 29.67 -0.58 6.34
CA ILE A 331 28.48 -1.37 6.68
C ILE A 331 27.47 -1.31 5.52
N LEU A 332 27.22 -0.14 4.93
CA LEU A 332 26.36 0.00 3.76
C LEU A 332 26.92 -0.72 2.52
N ASN A 333 28.24 -0.80 2.37
CA ASN A 333 28.89 -1.45 1.23
C ASN A 333 28.94 -2.98 1.36
N ARG A 334 29.05 -3.49 2.59
CA ARG A 334 29.05 -4.93 2.87
C ARG A 334 27.65 -5.54 2.86
N THR A 335 26.61 -4.71 2.89
CA THR A 335 25.23 -5.16 3.00
C THR A 335 24.47 -4.89 1.70
N SER A 336 23.57 -5.81 1.35
CA SER A 336 22.67 -5.72 0.19
C SER A 336 21.75 -4.49 0.22
N LEU A 337 21.69 -3.77 1.36
CA LEU A 337 21.00 -2.49 1.54
C LEU A 337 21.36 -1.42 0.50
N ARG A 338 22.61 -1.39 0.00
CA ARG A 338 22.99 -0.47 -1.08
C ARG A 338 22.21 -0.76 -2.38
N GLN A 339 21.86 -2.03 -2.64
CA GLN A 339 21.08 -2.42 -3.80
C GLN A 339 19.61 -2.03 -3.66
N TRP A 340 19.09 -2.00 -2.43
CA TRP A 340 17.75 -1.47 -2.11
C TRP A 340 17.69 0.06 -2.23
N ILE A 341 18.73 0.78 -1.77
CA ILE A 341 18.80 2.26 -1.86
C ILE A 341 19.07 2.74 -3.30
N LYS A 342 19.76 1.95 -4.12
CA LYS A 342 20.13 2.35 -5.49
C LYS A 342 19.04 2.04 -6.55
N LYS A 343 17.98 1.30 -6.19
CA LYS A 343 16.94 0.88 -7.14
C LYS A 343 16.00 2.01 -7.59
N GLU A 344 16.01 3.17 -6.93
CA GLU A 344 15.19 4.33 -7.34
C GLU A 344 15.82 5.20 -8.44
N ASN A 345 17.13 5.09 -8.70
CA ASN A 345 17.81 6.10 -9.53
C ASN A 345 18.38 5.61 -10.88
N ASN A 346 18.20 4.35 -11.25
CA ASN A 346 18.71 3.83 -12.53
C ASN A 346 17.61 3.08 -13.31
N THR A 347 16.74 3.84 -13.98
CA THR A 347 15.94 3.35 -15.10
C THR A 347 16.72 3.60 -16.38
N GLY A 348 17.37 2.56 -16.92
CA GLY A 348 18.16 2.68 -18.15
C GLY A 348 18.70 1.34 -18.63
N HIS A 349 17.97 0.77 -19.59
CA HIS A 349 18.33 -0.31 -20.53
C HIS A 349 18.73 -1.72 -20.04
N GLU A 350 17.95 -2.66 -20.58
CA GLU A 350 18.33 -3.98 -21.10
C GLU A 350 18.84 -5.07 -20.14
N SER A 351 17.92 -5.99 -19.81
CA SER A 351 18.24 -7.42 -19.97
C SER A 351 17.04 -8.19 -20.52
N SER A 352 17.32 -8.86 -21.63
CA SER A 352 16.44 -9.69 -22.45
C SER A 352 16.02 -11.00 -21.76
N ARG A 353 14.85 -11.49 -22.21
CA ARG A 353 14.29 -12.86 -22.13
C ARG A 353 13.56 -13.31 -20.87
N GLY A 354 12.26 -13.55 -21.07
CA GLY A 354 11.41 -14.43 -20.27
C GLY A 354 9.94 -14.03 -20.38
N ASN A 355 9.27 -14.45 -21.45
CA ASN A 355 7.81 -14.31 -21.59
C ASN A 355 7.11 -15.19 -20.55
N ASP A 356 6.76 -14.61 -19.40
CA ASP A 356 5.77 -15.18 -18.48
C ASP A 356 4.60 -14.20 -18.37
N GLN A 357 3.61 -14.44 -19.23
CA GLN A 357 2.32 -13.78 -19.15
C GLN A 357 1.24 -14.84 -19.21
N THR A 358 1.16 -15.65 -18.16
CA THR A 358 -0.07 -16.38 -17.86
C THR A 358 -0.35 -16.28 -16.37
N VAL A 359 -1.62 -16.06 -16.04
CA VAL A 359 -2.20 -15.94 -14.69
C VAL A 359 -2.14 -14.55 -14.04
N CYS A 360 -3.02 -13.64 -14.47
CA CYS A 360 -3.99 -12.98 -13.57
C CYS A 360 -5.00 -12.14 -14.40
N ARG A 361 -6.10 -12.76 -14.84
CA ARG A 361 -7.07 -12.14 -15.76
C ARG A 361 -7.90 -10.99 -15.13
N GLY A 362 -7.87 -10.84 -13.81
CA GLY A 362 -8.42 -9.66 -13.10
C GLY A 362 -7.42 -8.51 -12.99
N CYS A 363 -6.16 -8.79 -12.63
CA CYS A 363 -5.12 -7.76 -12.50
C CYS A 363 -4.59 -7.24 -13.84
N SER A 364 -4.77 -7.95 -14.96
CA SER A 364 -4.24 -7.53 -16.27
C SER A 364 -4.92 -6.29 -16.85
N VAL A 365 -6.23 -6.12 -16.63
CA VAL A 365 -6.97 -4.94 -17.12
C VAL A 365 -6.61 -3.74 -16.25
N ASP A 366 -6.54 -3.90 -14.94
CA ASP A 366 -6.17 -2.83 -14.01
C ASP A 366 -4.69 -2.45 -14.11
N LEU A 367 -3.79 -3.42 -14.36
CA LEU A 367 -2.38 -3.13 -14.62
C LEU A 367 -2.17 -2.45 -15.97
N SER A 368 -2.88 -2.88 -17.03
CA SER A 368 -2.82 -2.21 -18.34
C SER A 368 -3.41 -0.81 -18.26
N ARG A 369 -4.54 -0.65 -17.56
CA ARG A 369 -5.17 0.66 -17.26
C ARG A 369 -4.21 1.54 -16.47
N MET A 370 -3.63 1.05 -15.39
CA MET A 370 -2.67 1.79 -14.56
C MET A 370 -1.39 2.11 -15.35
N LYS A 371 -0.94 1.25 -16.26
CA LYS A 371 0.18 1.54 -17.16
C LYS A 371 -0.16 2.64 -18.16
N VAL A 372 -1.37 2.65 -18.70
CA VAL A 372 -1.86 3.72 -19.59
C VAL A 372 -1.98 5.02 -18.79
N GLU A 373 -2.58 4.99 -17.60
CA GLU A 373 -2.70 6.15 -16.70
C GLU A 373 -1.32 6.70 -16.33
N ASN A 374 -0.38 5.84 -15.94
CA ASN A 374 0.98 6.24 -15.61
C ASN A 374 1.72 6.79 -16.84
N ALA A 375 1.53 6.21 -18.03
CA ALA A 375 2.08 6.75 -19.26
C ALA A 375 1.50 8.13 -19.59
N THR A 376 0.18 8.33 -19.44
CA THR A 376 -0.46 9.64 -19.63
C THR A 376 -0.02 10.67 -18.59
N LEU A 377 0.21 10.25 -17.34
CA LEU A 377 0.75 11.12 -16.31
C LEU A 377 2.19 11.51 -16.60
N LEU A 378 3.05 10.57 -17.03
CA LEU A 378 4.42 10.87 -17.45
C LEU A 378 4.45 11.81 -18.65
N GLU A 379 3.56 11.65 -19.62
CA GLU A 379 3.42 12.58 -20.76
C GLU A 379 2.94 13.97 -20.29
N SER A 380 2.00 14.04 -19.34
CA SER A 380 1.57 15.31 -18.73
C SER A 380 2.68 16.00 -17.93
N VAL A 381 3.53 15.24 -17.25
CA VAL A 381 4.69 15.78 -16.52
C VAL A 381 5.76 16.26 -17.50
N ALA A 382 6.05 15.51 -18.56
CA ALA A 382 7.02 15.92 -19.59
C ALA A 382 6.56 17.18 -20.35
N THR A 383 5.27 17.28 -20.68
CA THR A 383 4.69 18.49 -21.28
C THR A 383 4.73 19.68 -20.31
N MET A 384 4.52 19.45 -19.00
CA MET A 384 4.67 20.47 -17.97
C MET A 384 6.13 20.93 -17.82
N GLU A 385 7.11 20.03 -17.78
CA GLU A 385 8.53 20.38 -17.72
C GLU A 385 8.94 21.24 -18.92
N HIS A 386 8.47 20.89 -20.12
CA HIS A 386 8.68 21.68 -21.32
C HIS A 386 8.03 23.06 -21.18
N LEU A 387 6.78 23.14 -20.70
CA LEU A 387 6.07 24.40 -20.50
C LEU A 387 6.76 25.30 -19.47
N THR A 388 7.16 24.75 -18.33
CA THR A 388 7.92 25.46 -17.31
C THR A 388 9.24 25.97 -17.89
N SER A 389 9.93 25.19 -18.73
CA SER A 389 11.17 25.63 -19.37
C SER A 389 10.96 26.82 -20.32
N LEU A 390 9.84 26.84 -21.07
CA LEU A 390 9.47 27.94 -21.95
C LEU A 390 9.10 29.20 -21.16
N VAL A 391 8.32 29.07 -20.09
CA VAL A 391 7.99 30.18 -19.18
C VAL A 391 9.26 30.79 -18.57
N HIS A 392 10.21 29.96 -18.11
CA HIS A 392 11.49 30.45 -17.61
C HIS A 392 12.32 31.13 -18.71
N ARG A 393 12.27 30.64 -19.94
CA ARG A 393 12.94 31.26 -21.10
C ARG A 393 12.36 32.64 -21.39
N LEU A 394 11.04 32.76 -21.47
CA LEU A 394 10.34 34.03 -21.69
C LEU A 394 10.60 35.02 -20.55
N HIS A 395 10.58 34.55 -19.30
CA HIS A 395 10.94 35.38 -18.15
C HIS A 395 12.37 35.93 -18.25
N ARG A 396 13.35 35.11 -18.67
CA ARG A 396 14.74 35.59 -18.89
C ARG A 396 14.82 36.64 -20.00
N VAL A 397 14.07 36.48 -21.08
CA VAL A 397 14.02 37.47 -22.17
C VAL A 397 13.41 38.78 -21.66
N LEU A 398 12.33 38.71 -20.87
CA LEU A 398 11.70 39.87 -20.23
C LEU A 398 12.67 40.60 -19.30
N MET A 399 13.41 39.87 -18.46
CA MET A 399 14.40 40.44 -17.55
C MET A 399 15.56 41.11 -18.30
N LYS A 400 16.00 40.53 -19.42
CA LYS A 400 17.02 41.14 -20.27
C LYS A 400 16.52 42.46 -20.88
N VAL A 401 15.29 42.49 -21.41
CA VAL A 401 14.67 43.71 -21.93
C VAL A 401 14.52 44.76 -20.82
N TYR A 402 14.16 44.35 -19.60
CA TYR A 402 14.10 45.24 -18.44
C TYR A 402 15.46 45.86 -18.11
N ASP A 403 16.53 45.07 -18.10
CA ASP A 403 17.89 45.56 -17.86
C ASP A 403 18.39 46.46 -19.00
N ASP A 404 18.04 46.16 -20.25
CA ASP A 404 18.35 46.99 -21.43
C ASP A 404 17.63 48.36 -21.36
N VAL A 405 16.38 48.40 -20.89
CA VAL A 405 15.61 49.64 -20.63
C VAL A 405 16.22 50.46 -19.50
N LYS A 406 16.71 49.78 -18.47
CA LYS A 406 17.33 50.41 -17.30
C LYS A 406 18.72 50.98 -17.63
N SER A 407 19.47 50.30 -18.49
CA SER A 407 20.82 50.68 -18.92
C SER A 407 20.83 51.67 -20.11
N GLY A 408 19.69 51.93 -20.73
CA GLY A 408 19.57 52.89 -21.84
C GLY A 408 20.05 52.36 -23.19
N CYS A 409 20.09 51.04 -23.36
CA CYS A 409 20.45 50.38 -24.62
C CYS A 409 19.35 50.49 -25.69
N SER A 410 19.64 50.05 -26.92
CA SER A 410 18.81 50.22 -28.13
C SER A 410 17.31 49.95 -27.90
N LEU A 411 16.52 51.02 -27.98
CA LEU A 411 15.07 51.03 -27.70
C LEU A 411 14.27 50.19 -28.71
N GLU A 412 14.67 50.23 -29.99
CA GLU A 412 13.97 49.56 -31.09
C GLU A 412 14.11 48.03 -31.00
N SER A 413 15.33 47.56 -30.74
CA SER A 413 15.61 46.12 -30.57
C SER A 413 14.92 45.55 -29.33
N SER A 414 14.82 46.35 -28.27
CA SER A 414 14.14 45.97 -27.03
C SER A 414 12.62 45.86 -27.22
N TYR A 415 12.03 46.77 -28.01
CA TYR A 415 10.60 46.76 -28.35
C TYR A 415 10.22 45.59 -29.27
N GLU A 416 11.07 45.25 -30.25
CA GLU A 416 10.87 44.10 -31.14
C GLU A 416 10.97 42.76 -30.38
N ALA A 417 11.94 42.65 -29.46
CA ALA A 417 12.08 41.49 -28.57
C ALA A 417 10.86 41.32 -27.66
N LEU A 418 10.31 42.43 -27.16
CA LEU A 418 9.10 42.43 -26.32
C LEU A 418 7.84 42.05 -27.10
N SER A 419 7.69 42.54 -28.32
CA SER A 419 6.59 42.18 -29.22
C SER A 419 6.64 40.69 -29.60
N SER A 420 7.85 40.17 -29.84
CA SER A 420 8.09 38.74 -30.09
C SER A 420 7.79 37.87 -28.86
N LEU A 421 8.09 38.36 -27.66
CA LEU A 421 7.76 37.69 -26.40
C LEU A 421 6.24 37.59 -26.21
N ILE A 422 5.50 38.68 -26.45
CA ILE A 422 4.04 38.72 -26.31
C ILE A 422 3.38 37.78 -27.32
N THR A 423 3.83 37.73 -28.57
CA THR A 423 3.29 36.81 -29.57
C THR A 423 3.57 35.35 -29.21
N GLU A 424 4.77 35.04 -28.73
CA GLU A 424 5.13 33.69 -28.28
C GLU A 424 4.31 33.26 -27.05
N ALA A 425 4.17 34.13 -26.05
CA ALA A 425 3.35 33.86 -24.86
C ALA A 425 1.86 33.65 -25.23
N ASN A 426 1.34 34.40 -26.22
CA ASN A 426 -0.02 34.21 -26.73
C ASN A 426 -0.21 32.89 -27.49
N LEU A 427 0.81 32.44 -28.23
CA LEU A 427 0.80 31.11 -28.87
C LEU A 427 0.79 30.00 -27.82
N MET A 428 1.60 30.13 -26.76
CA MET A 428 1.60 29.18 -25.63
C MET A 428 0.26 29.17 -24.90
N ARG A 429 -0.33 30.34 -24.65
CA ARG A 429 -1.67 30.49 -24.07
C ARG A 429 -2.74 29.78 -24.90
N THR A 430 -2.66 29.91 -26.22
CA THR A 430 -3.58 29.23 -27.14
C THR A 430 -3.37 27.72 -27.12
N ALA A 431 -2.12 27.25 -27.09
CA ALA A 431 -1.80 25.84 -26.99
C ALA A 431 -2.33 25.22 -25.68
N LEU A 432 -2.20 25.91 -24.54
CA LEU A 432 -2.73 25.45 -23.26
C LEU A 432 -4.27 25.47 -23.21
N GLY A 433 -4.89 26.48 -23.81
CA GLY A 433 -6.35 26.56 -23.93
C GLY A 433 -6.97 25.47 -24.81
N VAL A 434 -6.19 24.84 -25.69
CA VAL A 434 -6.65 23.76 -26.59
C VAL A 434 -6.33 22.36 -26.05
N VAL A 435 -5.45 22.22 -25.06
CA VAL A 435 -4.88 20.91 -24.66
C VAL A 435 -5.56 20.20 -23.47
N LEU A 436 -6.57 20.76 -22.78
CA LEU A 436 -7.23 20.00 -21.70
C LEU A 436 -8.76 20.20 -21.66
N PRO A 437 -9.51 19.12 -21.97
CA PRO A 437 -10.33 18.54 -20.91
C PRO A 437 -10.12 17.02 -20.85
N VAL A 438 -9.15 16.55 -20.06
CA VAL A 438 -9.16 15.13 -19.62
C VAL A 438 -9.91 15.08 -18.31
N SER A 439 -11.24 15.02 -18.43
CA SER A 439 -12.15 14.77 -17.31
C SER A 439 -11.78 13.43 -16.65
N TRP A 440 -11.25 13.47 -15.44
CA TRP A 440 -11.26 12.33 -14.53
C TRP A 440 -12.36 12.53 -13.49
N SER A 441 -13.59 12.10 -13.82
CA SER A 441 -14.54 11.65 -12.80
C SER A 441 -14.79 10.17 -13.01
N GLY A 442 -14.12 9.33 -12.23
CA GLY A 442 -14.55 7.96 -12.00
C GLY A 442 -15.82 7.99 -11.16
N ASP A 443 -16.99 7.94 -11.81
CA ASP A 443 -18.23 7.55 -11.15
C ASP A 443 -18.18 6.03 -10.96
N SER A 444 -17.96 5.60 -9.72
CA SER A 444 -18.19 4.22 -9.30
C SER A 444 -19.57 4.14 -8.65
N SER A 445 -20.47 3.41 -9.33
CA SER A 445 -21.67 2.75 -8.79
C SER A 445 -22.78 3.64 -8.21
N GLY A 446 -23.79 3.93 -9.03
CA GLY A 446 -25.15 4.27 -8.59
C GLY A 446 -26.18 3.55 -9.45
N GLY A 447 -27.04 2.76 -8.80
CA GLY A 447 -28.04 1.90 -9.43
C GLY A 447 -29.06 2.64 -10.30
N ILE A 448 -29.69 1.84 -11.15
CA ILE A 448 -30.75 2.18 -12.08
C ILE A 448 -31.95 2.76 -11.31
N THR A 449 -32.19 4.07 -11.38
CA THR A 449 -33.56 4.64 -11.38
C THR A 449 -33.60 5.98 -12.13
N SER A 450 -34.51 6.03 -13.09
CA SER A 450 -34.91 7.16 -13.94
C SER A 450 -35.35 8.42 -13.15
N GLY A 451 -34.96 9.61 -13.61
CA GLY A 451 -35.58 10.88 -13.19
C GLY A 451 -34.78 12.17 -13.46
N SER A 452 -34.94 12.74 -14.66
CA SER A 452 -34.79 14.14 -15.10
C SER A 452 -33.58 15.06 -14.76
N PRO A 453 -33.22 16.00 -15.67
CA PRO A 453 -31.99 16.78 -15.60
C PRO A 453 -32.21 18.17 -14.98
N LYS A 454 -31.29 18.58 -14.09
CA LYS A 454 -30.87 19.99 -13.86
C LYS A 454 -29.93 20.06 -12.66
N SER A 455 -28.67 20.42 -12.92
CA SER A 455 -28.04 21.64 -12.36
C SER A 455 -26.56 21.63 -12.73
N SER A 456 -26.16 22.70 -13.41
CA SER A 456 -24.79 23.15 -13.66
C SER A 456 -23.77 22.73 -12.58
N LYS A 457 -22.98 21.69 -12.87
CA LYS A 457 -21.74 21.42 -12.14
C LYS A 457 -20.67 22.33 -12.73
N SER A 458 -20.16 23.23 -11.91
CA SER A 458 -18.95 24.00 -12.17
C SER A 458 -17.86 23.06 -12.65
N GLU A 459 -17.36 23.32 -13.85
CA GLU A 459 -16.15 22.74 -14.41
C GLU A 459 -15.01 23.00 -13.41
N LYS A 460 -14.63 21.98 -12.65
CA LYS A 460 -13.47 22.07 -11.75
C LYS A 460 -12.25 22.05 -12.66
N ALA A 461 -11.72 23.24 -12.94
CA ALA A 461 -10.48 23.42 -13.67
C ALA A 461 -9.36 22.61 -12.98
N ASP A 462 -8.54 21.93 -13.78
CA ASP A 462 -7.36 21.22 -13.31
C ASP A 462 -6.43 22.21 -12.59
N PRO A 463 -6.10 22.02 -11.30
CA PRO A 463 -5.27 22.93 -10.54
C PRO A 463 -3.91 23.23 -11.20
N LEU A 464 -3.37 22.26 -11.97
CA LEU A 464 -2.10 22.42 -12.68
C LEU A 464 -2.22 23.30 -13.93
N GLY A 465 -3.30 23.11 -14.71
CA GLY A 465 -3.61 23.95 -15.86
C GLY A 465 -3.79 25.42 -15.46
N SER A 466 -4.45 25.66 -14.31
CA SER A 466 -4.65 27.00 -13.75
C SER A 466 -3.33 27.71 -13.45
N ALA A 467 -2.41 27.04 -12.75
CA ALA A 467 -1.14 27.66 -12.36
C ALA A 467 -0.26 28.03 -13.57
N SER A 468 -0.22 27.19 -14.61
CA SER A 468 0.57 27.48 -15.81
C SER A 468 -0.01 28.61 -16.67
N MET A 469 -1.34 28.72 -16.70
CA MET A 469 -2.06 29.82 -17.35
C MET A 469 -1.82 31.14 -16.62
N GLU A 470 -1.91 31.14 -15.29
CA GLU A 470 -1.64 32.33 -14.45
C GLU A 470 -0.20 32.85 -14.64
N MET A 471 0.80 31.96 -14.73
CA MET A 471 2.19 32.35 -14.98
C MET A 471 2.38 33.04 -16.35
N LEU A 472 1.67 32.58 -17.39
CA LEU A 472 1.69 33.20 -18.71
C LEU A 472 0.98 34.55 -18.74
N GLU A 473 -0.16 34.67 -18.04
CA GLU A 473 -0.89 35.92 -17.92
C GLU A 473 -0.07 37.00 -17.20
N LEU A 474 0.65 36.63 -16.13
CA LEU A 474 1.56 37.53 -15.44
C LEU A 474 2.73 37.98 -16.33
N LEU A 475 3.28 37.07 -17.16
CA LEU A 475 4.34 37.42 -18.11
C LEU A 475 3.86 38.37 -19.21
N ILE A 476 2.66 38.14 -19.76
CA ILE A 476 2.06 39.02 -20.76
C ILE A 476 1.79 40.39 -20.14
N LEU A 477 1.20 40.44 -18.94
CA LEU A 477 0.94 41.69 -18.23
C LEU A 477 2.22 42.48 -17.95
N ALA A 478 3.27 41.81 -17.46
CA ALA A 478 4.56 42.45 -17.20
C ALA A 478 5.21 42.97 -18.50
N ALA A 479 5.06 42.24 -19.60
CA ALA A 479 5.53 42.67 -20.91
C ALA A 479 4.75 43.89 -21.43
N ASP A 480 3.42 43.92 -21.28
CA ASP A 480 2.61 45.07 -21.68
C ASP A 480 2.92 46.32 -20.86
N ILE A 481 3.13 46.19 -19.53
CA ILE A 481 3.56 47.31 -18.67
C ILE A 481 4.90 47.87 -19.12
N LEU A 482 5.86 47.00 -19.46
CA LEU A 482 7.14 47.44 -20.00
C LEU A 482 6.97 48.10 -21.36
N ARG A 483 6.08 47.60 -22.22
CA ARG A 483 5.77 48.18 -23.52
C ARG A 483 5.19 49.58 -23.40
N GLU A 484 4.28 49.80 -22.47
CA GLU A 484 3.73 51.14 -22.16
C GLU A 484 4.83 52.09 -21.68
N SER A 485 5.77 51.61 -20.87
CA SER A 485 6.90 52.44 -20.39
C SER A 485 7.81 52.96 -21.52
N PHE A 486 7.87 52.25 -22.66
CA PHE A 486 8.56 52.72 -23.87
C PHE A 486 7.80 53.86 -24.57
N MET A 487 6.46 53.84 -24.54
CA MET A 487 5.61 54.86 -25.18
C MET A 487 5.65 56.20 -24.42
N PHE A 488 5.90 56.18 -23.10
CA PHE A 488 6.08 57.37 -22.27
C PHE A 488 7.49 57.99 -22.33
N LYS A 489 8.47 57.30 -22.93
CA LYS A 489 9.86 57.78 -23.10
C LYS A 489 10.17 58.34 -24.49
N LYS A 490 9.18 58.44 -25.38
CA LYS A 490 9.33 58.98 -26.73
C LYS A 490 9.01 60.47 -26.81
#